data_AF-A0AAW5P317-F1
#
_entry.id   AF-A0AAW5P317-F1
#
_cell.length_a   1.000
_cell.length_b   1.000
_cell.length_c   1.000
_cell.angle_alpha   90.00
_cell.angle_beta   90.00
_cell.angle_gamma   90.00
#
_symmetry.space_group_name_H-M   'P 1'
#
loop_
_entity.id
_entity.type
_entity.pdbx_description
1 polymer ?
#
loop_
_entity_poly.entity_id
_entity_poly.type
_entity_poly.pdbx_seq_one_letter_code
_entity_poly.pdbx_strand_id
1 'polypeptide(L)' 'MSSYNARNREPNSASKFMLTDILRDRFGFRGYVYSDWGVIDMLKNFHKTADNDFEAASQALTAGLDVEASSLCFK' A
#
# COMPACT_ATOMS: atom_id res chain seq x y z
N MET A 1 2.26 -9.35 3.06
CA MET A 1 3.08 -8.31 2.41
C MET A 1 2.36 -7.84 1.17
N SER A 2 2.25 -6.54 0.93
CA SER A 2 1.64 -6.02 -0.32
C SER A 2 2.62 -6.16 -1.49
N SER A 3 2.14 -6.14 -2.74
CA SER A 3 2.96 -6.32 -3.93
C SER A 3 3.15 -5.03 -4.74
N TYR A 4 4.17 -5.01 -5.60
CA TYR A 4 4.47 -3.89 -6.49
C TYR A 4 3.44 -3.67 -7.61
N ASN A 5 2.75 -4.72 -8.04
CA ASN A 5 1.92 -4.67 -9.24
C ASN A 5 0.57 -3.98 -8.99
N ALA A 6 -0.07 -3.57 -10.08
CA ALA A 6 -1.45 -3.11 -10.08
C ALA A 6 -2.38 -4.22 -10.59
N ARG A 7 -3.60 -4.27 -10.05
CA ARG A 7 -4.71 -5.08 -10.55
C ARG A 7 -5.83 -4.14 -10.96
N ASN A 8 -6.37 -4.30 -12.17
CA ASN A 8 -7.45 -3.43 -12.67
C ASN A 8 -7.11 -1.93 -12.60
N ARG A 9 -5.86 -1.57 -12.87
CA ARG A 9 -5.30 -0.20 -12.75
C ARG A 9 -5.24 0.37 -11.33
N GLU A 10 -5.47 -0.44 -10.30
CA GLU A 10 -5.31 -0.08 -8.90
C GLU A 10 -4.03 -0.73 -8.35
N PRO A 11 -3.06 0.03 -7.81
CA PRO A 11 -1.89 -0.54 -7.15
C PRO A 11 -2.32 -1.38 -5.95
N ASN A 12 -1.81 -2.61 -5.82
CA ASN A 12 -2.21 -3.50 -4.73
C ASN A 12 -1.89 -2.93 -3.34
N SER A 13 -0.83 -2.13 -3.24
CA SER A 13 -0.41 -1.48 -1.98
C SER A 13 -1.30 -0.31 -1.58
N ALA A 14 -2.18 0.16 -2.47
CA ALA A 14 -3.18 1.20 -2.23
C ALA A 14 -4.62 0.70 -2.48
N SER A 15 -4.83 -0.62 -2.63
CA SER A 15 -6.13 -1.20 -2.94
C SER A 15 -6.88 -1.57 -1.67
N LYS A 16 -7.91 -0.79 -1.33
CA LYS A 16 -8.83 -1.11 -0.22
C LYS A 16 -9.53 -2.44 -0.45
N PHE A 17 -9.91 -2.72 -1.70
CA PHE A 17 -10.59 -3.97 -2.06
C PHE A 17 -9.75 -5.20 -1.71
N MET A 18 -8.45 -5.15 -2.01
CA MET A 18 -7.55 -6.27 -1.71
C MET A 18 -7.18 -6.34 -0.23
N LEU A 19 -6.75 -5.22 0.36
CA LEU A 19 -6.15 -5.19 1.70
C LEU A 19 -7.18 -5.17 2.83
N THR A 20 -8.37 -4.61 2.60
CA THR A 20 -9.43 -4.54 3.60
C THR A 20 -10.57 -5.50 3.26
N ASP A 21 -11.27 -5.29 2.15
CA ASP A 21 -12.51 -6.00 1.86
C ASP A 21 -12.29 -7.52 1.70
N ILE A 22 -11.22 -7.93 1.01
CA ILE A 22 -10.86 -9.35 0.88
C ILE A 22 -10.07 -9.83 2.09
N LEU A 23 -8.91 -9.24 2.35
CA LEU A 23 -7.97 -9.81 3.33
C LEU A 23 -8.50 -9.73 4.77
N ARG A 24 -9.02 -8.57 5.20
CA ARG A 24 -9.48 -8.38 6.59
C ARG A 24 -10.92 -8.82 6.77
N ASP A 25 -11.83 -8.38 5.90
CA ASP A 25 -13.26 -8.61 6.11
C ASP A 25 -13.66 -10.02 5.67
N ARG A 26 -13.27 -10.45 4.47
CA ARG A 26 -13.65 -11.79 3.96
C ARG A 26 -12.82 -12.93 4.55
N PHE A 27 -11.50 -12.77 4.66
CA PHE A 27 -10.63 -13.82 5.20
C PHE A 27 -10.37 -13.70 6.70
N GLY A 28 -10.82 -12.62 7.33
CA GLY A 28 -10.68 -12.46 8.78
C GLY A 28 -9.23 -12.23 9.24
N PHE A 29 -8.34 -11.73 8.38
CA PHE A 29 -6.95 -11.51 8.77
C PHE A 29 -6.82 -10.40 9.82
N ARG A 30 -6.17 -10.71 10.94
CA ARG A 30 -5.98 -9.79 12.10
C ARG A 30 -4.51 -9.41 12.36
N GLY A 31 -3.60 -9.86 11.51
CA GLY A 31 -2.19 -9.47 11.59
C GLY A 31 -1.93 -8.09 10.97
N TYR A 32 -0.65 -7.74 10.90
CA TYR A 32 -0.21 -6.53 10.21
C TYR A 32 0.19 -6.83 8.75
N VAL A 33 -0.06 -5.87 7.88
CA VAL A 33 0.31 -5.87 6.47
C VAL A 33 1.55 -4.98 6.31
N TYR A 34 2.68 -5.62 6.07
CA TYR A 34 3.93 -4.98 5.70
C TYR A 34 3.99 -4.69 4.19
N SER A 35 4.58 -3.57 3.79
CA SER A 35 4.76 -3.23 2.37
C SER A 35 5.93 -3.97 1.75
N ASP A 36 5.95 -4.11 0.42
CA ASP A 36 7.22 -4.38 -0.27
C ASP A 36 8.10 -3.11 -0.30
N TRP A 37 9.39 -3.28 -0.60
CA TRP A 37 10.40 -2.24 -0.44
C TRP A 37 10.15 -1.02 -1.34
N GLY A 38 9.87 0.14 -0.73
CA GLY A 38 9.66 1.40 -1.45
C GLY A 38 8.36 1.50 -2.24
N VAL A 39 7.39 0.61 -1.99
CA VAL A 39 6.14 0.58 -2.77
C VAL A 39 5.28 1.84 -2.60
N ILE A 40 5.43 2.56 -1.49
CA ILE A 40 4.73 3.85 -1.27
C ILE A 40 5.28 4.90 -2.22
N ASP A 41 6.61 5.04 -2.36
CA ASP A 41 7.21 5.96 -3.34
C ASP A 41 6.83 5.60 -4.78
N MET A 42 6.64 4.30 -5.07
CA MET A 42 6.16 3.85 -6.38
C MET A 42 4.74 4.31 -6.72
N LEU A 43 3.88 4.61 -5.73
CA LEU A 43 2.55 5.18 -6.00
C LEU A 43 2.69 6.54 -6.74
N LYS A 44 3.67 7.34 -6.33
CA LYS A 44 3.99 8.64 -6.96
C LYS A 44 4.86 8.48 -8.21
N ASN A 45 5.92 7.69 -8.14
CA ASN A 45 6.95 7.67 -9.19
C ASN A 45 6.64 6.72 -10.34
N PHE A 46 6.01 5.58 -10.08
CA PHE A 46 5.77 4.54 -11.09
C PHE A 46 4.29 4.44 -11.50
N HIS A 47 3.39 4.24 -10.54
CA HIS A 47 1.95 4.07 -10.80
C HIS A 47 1.22 5.38 -11.09
N LYS A 48 1.81 6.52 -10.72
CA LYS A 48 1.25 7.86 -10.92
C LYS A 48 -0.17 8.01 -10.34
N THR A 49 -0.42 7.40 -9.18
CA THR A 49 -1.69 7.51 -8.47
C THR A 49 -1.68 8.56 -7.36
N ALA A 50 -0.50 9.04 -6.95
CA ALA A 50 -0.33 10.06 -5.92
C ALA A 50 0.56 11.20 -6.44
N ASP A 51 0.21 12.45 -6.11
CA ASP A 51 0.95 13.64 -6.53
C ASP A 51 2.17 13.91 -5.63
N ASN A 52 2.15 13.42 -4.38
CA ASN A 52 3.18 13.66 -3.39
C ASN A 52 3.26 12.53 -2.35
N ASP A 53 4.29 12.58 -1.49
CA ASP A 53 4.56 11.54 -0.48
C ASP A 53 3.44 11.42 0.55
N PHE A 54 2.81 12.54 0.92
CA PHE A 54 1.68 12.53 1.86
C PHE A 54 0.48 11.80 1.26
N GLU A 55 0.15 12.06 0.01
CA GLU A 55 -0.95 11.38 -0.68
C GLU A 55 -0.65 9.89 -0.87
N ALA A 56 0.58 9.54 -1.24
CA ALA A 56 1.00 8.14 -1.36
C ALA A 56 0.86 7.38 -0.02
N ALA A 57 1.34 7.97 1.07
CA ALA A 57 1.20 7.40 2.41
C ALA A 57 -0.28 7.30 2.83
N SER A 58 -1.08 8.33 2.55
CA SER A 58 -2.52 8.36 2.83
C SER A 58 -3.25 7.25 2.08
N GLN A 59 -2.97 7.04 0.79
CA GLN A 59 -3.57 5.96 -0.01
C GLN A 59 -3.24 4.58 0.56
N ALA A 60 -1.98 4.31 0.90
CA ALA A 60 -1.57 3.03 1.45
C ALA A 60 -2.19 2.74 2.83
N LEU A 61 -2.14 3.72 3.74
CA LEU A 61 -2.70 3.59 5.10
C LEU A 61 -4.23 3.39 5.06
N THR A 62 -4.95 4.18 4.25
CA THR A 62 -6.42 4.07 4.15
C THR A 62 -6.86 2.79 3.44
N ALA A 63 -6.03 2.22 2.57
CA ALA A 63 -6.29 0.92 1.96
C ALA A 63 -6.18 -0.25 2.95
N GLY A 64 -5.40 -0.08 4.04
CA GLY A 64 -5.20 -1.09 5.07
C GLY A 64 -3.79 -1.66 5.15
N LEU A 65 -2.80 -0.95 4.61
CA LEU A 65 -1.37 -1.23 4.81
C LEU A 65 -0.92 -0.64 6.14
N ASP A 66 -0.22 -1.43 6.97
CA ASP A 66 0.08 -1.03 8.35
C ASP A 66 1.53 -0.54 8.52
N VAL A 67 2.48 -1.14 7.79
CA VAL A 67 3.91 -0.87 7.99
C VAL A 67 4.61 -0.73 6.65
N GLU A 68 5.32 0.38 6.48
CA GLU A 68 6.16 0.63 5.30
C GLU A 68 7.55 -0.03 5.45
N ALA A 69 7.96 -0.72 4.39
CA ALA A 69 9.33 -1.12 4.13
C ALA A 69 10.07 0.02 3.41
N SER A 70 10.85 0.83 4.14
CA SER A 70 11.63 1.91 3.52
C SER A 70 13.06 1.97 4.02
N SER A 71 13.96 2.40 3.13
CA SER A 71 15.37 2.66 3.47
C SER A 71 15.55 3.93 4.31
N LEU A 72 14.53 4.81 4.32
CA LEU A 72 14.57 6.14 4.93
C LEU A 72 13.84 6.11 6.28
N CYS A 73 14.24 5.22 7.17
CA CYS A 73 13.62 5.15 8.50
C CYS A 73 14.06 6.32 9.40
N PHE A 74 15.24 6.91 9.15
CA PHE A 74 15.73 8.14 9.80
C PHE A 74 16.63 8.95 8.86
N LYS A 75 16.56 10.29 8.95
CA LYS A 75 17.53 11.25 8.41
C LYS A 75 18.07 12.10 9.56
#